data_AF-A0A7C5K5Y2-F1
#
_entry.id   AF-A0A7C5K5Y2-F1
#
_cell.length_a   1.000
_cell.length_b   1.000
_cell.length_c   1.000
_cell.angle_alpha   90.00
_cell.angle_beta   90.00
_cell.angle_gamma   90.00
#
_symmetry.space_group_name_H-M   'P 1'
#
loop_
_entity.id
_entity.type
_entity.pdbx_description
1 polymer ?
#
loop_
_entity_poly.entity_id
_entity_poly.type
_entity_poly.pdbx_seq_one_letter_code
_entity_poly.pdbx_strand_id
1 'polypeptide(L)'
;MKLHNETAEIFVPDGRPVDAALRRITHLGIGAHQDDLEFMAFHGILACYDSDRHWFGGVTCTNGGGSARTGPYAKFTDAQMMAVRRREQNAAAVVGRYGVMIQLDYPSREVKCAAATALRDDLRAILAATRPEIVYTHNPADKHDTHVGVVVAALQALRALPRAQRPARVWGCEIWRNLDWLPDAEKVVMDVSAHPNLAAALNGVFDSQIAGGKRYDVATQGRRQANATFFESHATDQATQLIFGMDLTPLVADETRDIVAHVTGLIDQFREDVKQKLTKRLGGGSSRLAAPDTGR
;
A
#
# COMPACT_ATOMS: atom_id res chain seq x y z
N MET A 1 10.66 -12.80 -18.84
CA MET A 1 10.58 -11.33 -18.66
C MET A 1 12.00 -10.80 -18.48
N LYS A 2 12.39 -9.69 -19.12
CA LYS A 2 13.69 -9.02 -18.91
C LYS A 2 13.44 -7.70 -18.17
N LEU A 3 14.08 -7.53 -17.02
CA LEU A 3 13.99 -6.31 -16.20
C LEU A 3 15.16 -5.37 -16.52
N HIS A 4 15.03 -4.08 -16.22
CA HIS A 4 16.06 -3.09 -16.56
C HIS A 4 17.33 -3.23 -15.71
N ASN A 5 17.18 -3.43 -14.40
CA ASN A 5 18.33 -3.63 -13.52
C ASN A 5 18.78 -5.09 -13.59
N GLU A 6 20.04 -5.32 -13.93
CA GLU A 6 20.64 -6.66 -13.96
C GLU A 6 20.73 -7.29 -12.55
N THR A 7 20.69 -6.46 -11.51
CA THR A 7 20.65 -6.85 -10.09
C THR A 7 19.23 -7.08 -9.56
N ALA A 8 18.21 -6.91 -10.40
CA ALA A 8 16.85 -7.29 -10.02
C ALA A 8 16.76 -8.81 -9.81
N GLU A 9 16.03 -9.23 -8.79
CA GLU A 9 15.90 -10.64 -8.40
C GLU A 9 14.44 -11.08 -8.44
N ILE A 10 14.22 -12.31 -8.91
CA ILE A 10 12.94 -13.00 -8.79
C ILE A 10 13.16 -14.22 -7.91
N PHE A 11 12.60 -14.17 -6.71
CA PHE A 11 12.65 -15.25 -5.74
C PHE A 11 11.31 -16.00 -5.73
N VAL A 12 11.36 -17.32 -5.84
CA VAL A 12 10.18 -18.20 -5.80
C VAL A 12 10.30 -19.12 -4.58
N PRO A 13 9.58 -18.85 -3.48
CA PRO A 13 9.79 -19.55 -2.20
C PRO A 13 9.62 -21.07 -2.26
N ASP A 14 8.72 -21.58 -3.10
CA ASP A 14 8.43 -23.00 -3.25
C ASP A 14 9.22 -23.68 -4.38
N GLY A 15 10.19 -22.98 -4.98
CA GLY A 15 11.08 -23.52 -6.00
C GLY A 15 10.41 -23.85 -7.34
N ARG A 16 9.15 -23.45 -7.57
CA ARG A 16 8.48 -23.63 -8.86
C ARG A 16 9.19 -22.83 -9.96
N PRO A 17 9.08 -23.23 -11.24
CA PRO A 17 9.61 -22.43 -12.35
C PRO A 17 9.03 -21.00 -12.34
N VAL A 18 9.87 -19.98 -12.55
CA VAL A 18 9.49 -18.56 -12.48
C VAL A 18 8.24 -18.25 -13.30
N ASP A 19 8.17 -18.73 -14.54
CA ASP A 19 7.03 -18.50 -15.42
C ASP A 19 5.71 -19.09 -14.86
N ALA A 20 5.77 -20.23 -14.19
CA ALA A 20 4.61 -20.82 -13.53
C ALA A 20 4.23 -20.05 -12.25
N ALA A 21 5.23 -19.62 -11.48
CA ALA A 21 5.05 -18.82 -10.28
C ALA A 21 4.43 -17.43 -10.58
N LEU A 22 4.81 -16.79 -11.68
CA LEU A 22 4.22 -15.51 -12.12
C LEU A 22 2.75 -15.69 -12.53
N ARG A 23 2.44 -16.72 -13.33
CA ARG A 23 1.07 -16.92 -13.87
C ARG A 23 0.01 -17.30 -12.84
N ARG A 24 0.40 -17.81 -11.67
CA ARG A 24 -0.55 -18.17 -10.60
C ARG A 24 -0.94 -16.99 -9.70
N ILE A 25 -0.25 -15.86 -9.83
CA ILE A 25 -0.49 -14.71 -8.95
C ILE A 25 -1.88 -14.14 -9.19
N THR A 26 -2.62 -13.98 -8.10
CA THR A 26 -3.98 -13.41 -8.10
C THR A 26 -4.02 -12.09 -7.32
N HIS A 27 -3.15 -11.94 -6.33
CA HIS A 27 -3.02 -10.75 -5.50
C HIS A 27 -1.57 -10.27 -5.63
N LEU A 28 -1.35 -9.03 -6.05
CA LEU A 28 0.00 -8.49 -6.22
C LEU A 28 0.19 -7.25 -5.34
N GLY A 29 1.15 -7.29 -4.44
CA GLY A 29 1.60 -6.12 -3.70
C GLY A 29 2.79 -5.44 -4.40
N ILE A 30 2.76 -4.11 -4.49
CA ILE A 30 3.83 -3.28 -5.05
C ILE A 30 4.27 -2.26 -3.99
N GLY A 31 5.36 -2.58 -3.29
CA GLY A 31 6.00 -1.79 -2.25
C GLY A 31 7.18 -0.98 -2.76
N ALA A 32 7.51 0.10 -2.08
CA ALA A 32 8.66 0.92 -2.41
C ALA A 32 9.93 0.31 -1.81
N HIS A 33 9.84 -0.16 -0.58
CA HIS A 33 10.95 -0.72 0.18
C HIS A 33 10.59 -2.12 0.70
N GLN A 34 11.62 -2.83 1.16
CA GLN A 34 11.47 -4.10 1.84
C GLN A 34 10.88 -3.89 3.23
N ASP A 35 9.68 -4.40 3.49
CA ASP A 35 8.78 -4.22 4.67
C ASP A 35 7.38 -3.68 4.30
N ASP A 36 7.28 -2.89 3.23
CA ASP A 36 6.04 -2.21 2.87
C ASP A 36 4.89 -3.21 2.61
N LEU A 37 5.19 -4.35 1.97
CA LEU A 37 4.17 -5.34 1.59
C LEU A 37 3.48 -5.94 2.82
N GLU A 38 4.26 -6.28 3.83
CA GLU A 38 3.80 -6.88 5.07
C GLU A 38 3.01 -5.89 5.92
N PHE A 39 3.34 -4.60 5.82
CA PHE A 39 2.64 -3.54 6.53
C PHE A 39 1.33 -3.16 5.86
N MET A 40 1.33 -2.90 4.54
CA MET A 40 0.17 -2.34 3.84
C MET A 40 -0.71 -3.37 3.13
N ALA A 41 -0.14 -4.48 2.65
CA ALA A 41 -0.83 -5.46 1.82
C ALA A 41 -1.13 -6.77 2.59
N PHE A 42 -1.11 -6.73 3.93
CA PHE A 42 -1.35 -7.92 4.76
C PHE A 42 -2.69 -8.59 4.49
N HIS A 43 -3.72 -7.83 4.10
CA HIS A 43 -4.99 -8.39 3.63
C HIS A 43 -4.80 -9.36 2.45
N GLY A 44 -4.01 -8.98 1.45
CA GLY A 44 -3.73 -9.84 0.29
C GLY A 44 -2.90 -11.07 0.67
N ILE A 45 -1.94 -10.92 1.58
CA ILE A 45 -1.14 -12.02 2.12
C ILE A 45 -2.04 -13.02 2.85
N LEU A 46 -2.89 -12.51 3.74
CA LEU A 46 -3.83 -13.30 4.54
C LEU A 46 -4.82 -14.07 3.66
N ALA A 47 -5.40 -13.42 2.65
CA ALA A 47 -6.34 -14.05 1.71
C ALA A 47 -5.70 -15.21 0.92
N CYS A 48 -4.38 -15.22 0.75
CA CYS A 48 -3.65 -16.25 0.01
C CYS A 48 -2.99 -17.30 0.90
N TYR A 49 -2.81 -17.04 2.20
CA TYR A 49 -1.90 -17.80 3.07
C TYR A 49 -2.21 -19.31 3.17
N ASP A 50 -3.49 -19.65 3.27
CA ASP A 50 -4.00 -21.02 3.33
C ASP A 50 -4.87 -21.36 2.09
N SER A 51 -4.68 -20.63 0.98
CA SER A 51 -5.44 -20.85 -0.25
C SER A 51 -4.68 -21.73 -1.24
N ASP A 52 -5.35 -22.74 -1.80
CA ASP A 52 -4.82 -23.51 -2.94
C ASP A 52 -5.05 -22.80 -4.29
N ARG A 53 -5.85 -21.73 -4.31
CA ARG A 53 -6.28 -21.03 -5.53
C ARG A 53 -5.74 -19.61 -5.63
N HIS A 54 -5.60 -18.93 -4.51
CA HIS A 54 -5.13 -17.55 -4.46
C HIS A 54 -3.67 -17.51 -4.04
N TRP A 55 -2.87 -16.81 -4.84
CA TRP A 55 -1.45 -16.61 -4.58
C TRP A 55 -1.12 -15.13 -4.51
N PHE A 56 -0.41 -14.77 -3.45
CA PHE A 56 0.15 -13.44 -3.27
C PHE A 56 1.53 -13.36 -3.93
N GLY A 57 1.74 -12.34 -4.74
CA GLY A 57 3.03 -11.96 -5.29
C GLY A 57 3.47 -10.62 -4.71
N GLY A 58 4.77 -10.47 -4.47
CA GLY A 58 5.34 -9.22 -3.99
C GLY A 58 6.27 -8.57 -5.01
N VAL A 59 6.26 -7.25 -5.08
CA VAL A 59 7.26 -6.43 -5.77
C VAL A 59 7.78 -5.37 -4.81
N THR A 60 9.10 -5.28 -4.61
CA THR A 60 9.74 -4.14 -3.93
C THR A 60 10.57 -3.36 -4.94
N CYS A 61 10.28 -2.07 -5.08
CA CYS A 61 10.85 -1.25 -6.15
C CYS A 61 12.31 -0.84 -5.88
N THR A 62 12.66 -0.53 -4.63
CA THR A 62 13.98 0.05 -4.31
C THR A 62 14.93 -0.93 -3.64
N ASN A 63 16.22 -0.58 -3.67
CA ASN A 63 17.29 -1.40 -3.10
C ASN A 63 17.42 -1.30 -1.57
N GLY A 64 16.74 -0.34 -0.95
CA GLY A 64 16.74 -0.16 0.49
C GLY A 64 18.07 0.30 1.11
N GLY A 65 19.09 0.63 0.30
CA GLY A 65 20.42 1.02 0.78
C GLY A 65 20.40 2.28 1.65
N GLY A 66 19.51 3.24 1.37
CA GLY A 66 19.35 4.47 2.14
C GLY A 66 18.56 4.36 3.45
N SER A 67 18.25 3.15 3.94
CA SER A 67 17.51 2.99 5.20
C SER A 67 18.27 3.60 6.38
N ALA A 68 17.52 4.09 7.37
CA ALA A 68 18.12 4.52 8.64
C ALA A 68 18.89 3.35 9.29
N ARG A 69 20.05 3.65 9.87
CA ARG A 69 20.93 2.65 10.48
C ARG A 69 21.25 3.04 11.90
N THR A 70 20.97 2.13 12.81
CA THR A 70 21.18 2.30 14.26
C THR A 70 21.40 0.91 14.86
N GLY A 71 21.78 0.86 16.14
CA GLY A 71 22.01 -0.40 16.84
C GLY A 71 23.03 -1.30 16.12
N PRO A 72 22.73 -2.61 15.92
CA PRO A 72 23.64 -3.56 15.27
C PRO A 72 24.06 -3.16 13.84
N TYR A 73 23.23 -2.36 13.16
CA TYR A 73 23.41 -1.98 11.77
C TYR A 73 24.10 -0.62 11.58
N ALA A 74 24.44 0.09 12.67
CA ALA A 74 24.96 1.46 12.62
C ALA A 74 26.24 1.63 11.77
N LYS A 75 27.06 0.58 11.67
CA LYS A 75 28.32 0.57 10.89
C LYS A 75 28.19 -0.03 9.50
N PHE A 76 27.00 -0.44 9.09
CA PHE A 76 26.81 -1.09 7.80
C PHE A 76 26.95 -0.07 6.66
N THR A 77 27.59 -0.49 5.58
CA THR A 77 27.58 0.24 4.30
C THR A 77 26.24 0.06 3.59
N ASP A 78 25.98 0.88 2.58
CA ASP A 78 24.77 0.78 1.75
C ASP A 78 24.64 -0.63 1.13
N ALA A 79 25.74 -1.17 0.58
CA ALA A 79 25.77 -2.49 -0.01
C ALA A 79 25.47 -3.60 1.02
N GLN A 80 25.99 -3.47 2.24
CA GLN A 80 25.68 -4.41 3.33
C GLN A 80 24.20 -4.33 3.72
N MET A 81 23.63 -3.12 3.80
CA MET A 81 22.20 -2.95 4.08
C MET A 81 21.31 -3.50 2.98
N MET A 82 21.64 -3.25 1.70
CA MET A 82 20.91 -3.83 0.56
C MET A 82 20.86 -5.36 0.67
N ALA A 83 22.00 -6.00 1.00
CA ALA A 83 22.06 -7.45 1.16
C ALA A 83 21.23 -7.96 2.34
N VAL A 84 21.22 -7.25 3.47
CA VAL A 84 20.36 -7.58 4.63
C VAL A 84 18.90 -7.49 4.26
N ARG A 85 18.47 -6.34 3.75
CA ARG A 85 17.06 -6.07 3.44
C ARG A 85 16.50 -7.04 2.40
N ARG A 86 17.32 -7.40 1.41
CA ARG A 86 16.98 -8.43 0.42
C ARG A 86 16.70 -9.78 1.04
N ARG A 87 17.53 -10.20 2.00
CA ARG A 87 17.35 -11.46 2.75
C ARG A 87 16.11 -11.41 3.64
N GLU A 88 15.87 -10.30 4.31
CA GLU A 88 14.69 -10.10 5.16
C GLU A 88 13.40 -10.18 4.32
N GLN A 89 13.36 -9.55 3.14
CA GLN A 89 12.20 -9.64 2.24
C GLN A 89 11.97 -11.06 1.71
N ASN A 90 13.04 -11.78 1.37
CA ASN A 90 12.92 -13.20 0.97
C ASN A 90 12.44 -14.06 2.14
N ALA A 91 12.88 -13.78 3.37
CA ALA A 91 12.39 -14.45 4.57
C ALA A 91 10.90 -14.15 4.82
N ALA A 92 10.45 -12.90 4.64
CA ALA A 92 9.03 -12.54 4.68
C ALA A 92 8.21 -13.31 3.64
N ALA A 93 8.73 -13.45 2.41
CA ALA A 93 8.09 -14.23 1.35
C ALA A 93 7.97 -15.73 1.69
N VAL A 94 8.95 -16.30 2.41
CA VAL A 94 8.86 -17.67 2.93
C VAL A 94 7.81 -17.76 4.05
N VAL A 95 7.88 -16.87 5.04
CA VAL A 95 6.95 -16.85 6.19
C VAL A 95 5.51 -16.67 5.73
N GLY A 96 5.27 -15.77 4.77
CA GLY A 96 3.96 -15.46 4.19
C GLY A 96 3.53 -16.36 3.04
N ARG A 97 4.34 -17.37 2.68
CA ARG A 97 4.07 -18.35 1.61
C ARG A 97 3.76 -17.68 0.25
N TYR A 98 4.54 -16.69 -0.14
CA TYR A 98 4.30 -15.97 -1.39
C TYR A 98 4.49 -16.88 -2.60
N GLY A 99 3.72 -16.63 -3.65
CA GLY A 99 3.91 -17.28 -4.94
C GLY A 99 5.19 -16.82 -5.64
N VAL A 100 5.56 -15.55 -5.49
CA VAL A 100 6.77 -14.94 -6.04
C VAL A 100 7.12 -13.65 -5.27
N MET A 101 8.40 -13.32 -5.17
CA MET A 101 8.90 -12.04 -4.66
C MET A 101 9.89 -11.45 -5.68
N ILE A 102 9.60 -10.25 -6.19
CA ILE A 102 10.40 -9.57 -7.20
C ILE A 102 11.03 -8.32 -6.59
N GLN A 103 12.35 -8.25 -6.52
CA GLN A 103 13.07 -7.11 -5.95
C GLN A 103 13.80 -6.36 -7.08
N LEU A 104 13.31 -5.17 -7.44
CA LEU A 104 13.75 -4.44 -8.65
C LEU A 104 15.04 -3.63 -8.47
N ASP A 105 15.49 -3.41 -7.23
CA ASP A 105 16.80 -2.84 -6.90
C ASP A 105 17.05 -1.39 -7.37
N TYR A 106 16.00 -0.60 -7.62
CA TYR A 106 16.20 0.81 -8.00
C TYR A 106 16.72 1.66 -6.83
N PRO A 107 17.63 2.62 -7.08
CA PRO A 107 17.91 3.68 -6.12
C PRO A 107 16.66 4.55 -5.89
N SER A 108 16.36 4.91 -4.64
CA SER A 108 15.17 5.73 -4.34
C SER A 108 15.17 7.09 -5.06
N ARG A 109 16.34 7.63 -5.39
CA ARG A 109 16.46 8.88 -6.19
C ARG A 109 15.88 8.74 -7.60
N GLU A 110 15.98 7.56 -8.22
CA GLU A 110 15.51 7.31 -9.59
C GLU A 110 14.00 7.12 -9.59
N VAL A 111 13.46 6.43 -8.58
CA VAL A 111 12.03 6.28 -8.36
C VAL A 111 11.30 7.62 -8.18
N LYS A 112 11.97 8.61 -7.57
CA LYS A 112 11.42 9.96 -7.39
C LYS A 112 11.56 10.87 -8.62
N CYS A 113 12.25 10.41 -9.67
CA CYS A 113 12.47 11.20 -10.88
C CYS A 113 11.30 11.02 -11.86
N ALA A 114 10.51 12.07 -12.09
CA ALA A 114 9.35 12.02 -12.98
C ALA A 114 9.68 11.67 -14.45
N ALA A 115 10.92 11.94 -14.89
CA ALA A 115 11.37 11.62 -16.25
C ALA A 115 11.82 10.16 -16.40
N ALA A 116 12.07 9.44 -15.30
CA ALA A 116 12.53 8.05 -15.34
C ALA A 116 11.36 7.11 -15.65
N THR A 117 11.45 6.36 -16.75
CA THR A 117 10.40 5.43 -17.18
C THR A 117 10.69 3.97 -16.83
N ALA A 118 11.93 3.62 -16.51
CA ALA A 118 12.38 2.24 -16.34
C ALA A 118 11.53 1.46 -15.31
N LEU A 119 11.27 2.07 -14.15
CA LEU A 119 10.42 1.46 -13.12
C LEU A 119 9.00 1.17 -13.65
N ARG A 120 8.37 2.15 -14.32
CA ARG A 120 7.04 1.98 -14.92
C ARG A 120 7.06 0.83 -15.93
N ASP A 121 8.10 0.75 -16.75
CA ASP A 121 8.19 -0.24 -17.82
C ASP A 121 8.40 -1.66 -17.25
N ASP A 122 9.20 -1.81 -16.19
CA ASP A 122 9.36 -3.07 -15.44
C ASP A 122 8.04 -3.48 -14.75
N LEU A 123 7.38 -2.55 -14.06
CA LEU A 123 6.09 -2.82 -13.42
C LEU A 123 5.05 -3.26 -14.46
N ARG A 124 5.02 -2.64 -15.64
CA ARG A 124 4.13 -3.07 -16.73
C ARG A 124 4.42 -4.49 -17.17
N ALA A 125 5.70 -4.86 -17.29
CA ALA A 125 6.10 -6.22 -17.67
C ALA A 125 5.66 -7.25 -16.62
N ILE A 126 5.83 -6.93 -15.33
CA ILE A 126 5.40 -7.77 -14.21
C ILE A 126 3.88 -7.94 -14.21
N LEU A 127 3.14 -6.84 -14.32
CA LEU A 127 1.68 -6.87 -14.33
C LEU A 127 1.13 -7.67 -15.53
N ALA A 128 1.75 -7.54 -16.70
CA ALA A 128 1.36 -8.34 -17.88
C ALA A 128 1.63 -9.84 -17.71
N ALA A 129 2.70 -10.20 -16.99
CA ALA A 129 3.08 -11.59 -16.71
C ALA A 129 2.25 -12.24 -15.59
N THR A 130 1.81 -11.44 -14.62
CA THR A 130 1.09 -11.91 -13.42
C THR A 130 -0.43 -11.81 -13.56
N ARG A 131 -0.94 -10.79 -14.25
CA ARG A 131 -2.39 -10.53 -14.45
C ARG A 131 -3.20 -10.68 -13.16
N PRO A 132 -2.82 -9.97 -12.08
CA PRO A 132 -3.50 -10.12 -10.80
C PRO A 132 -4.94 -9.63 -10.89
N GLU A 133 -5.80 -10.18 -10.04
CA GLU A 133 -7.17 -9.72 -9.82
C GLU A 133 -7.19 -8.46 -8.95
N ILE A 134 -6.28 -8.39 -7.97
CA ILE A 134 -6.12 -7.27 -7.04
C ILE A 134 -4.66 -6.80 -7.02
N VAL A 135 -4.47 -5.48 -7.10
CA VAL A 135 -3.18 -4.84 -6.85
C VAL A 135 -3.25 -4.00 -5.58
N TYR A 136 -2.31 -4.23 -4.67
CA TYR A 136 -2.06 -3.41 -3.48
C TYR A 136 -0.83 -2.55 -3.74
N THR A 137 -0.91 -1.26 -3.49
CA THR A 137 0.22 -0.33 -3.61
C THR A 137 0.07 0.78 -2.57
N HIS A 138 1.01 1.71 -2.50
CA HIS A 138 0.91 2.90 -1.65
C HIS A 138 -0.30 3.78 -1.99
N ASN A 139 -0.83 4.50 -1.00
CA ASN A 139 -1.79 5.58 -1.24
C ASN A 139 -1.07 6.83 -1.84
N PRO A 140 -1.67 7.56 -2.81
CA PRO A 140 -1.05 8.73 -3.42
C PRO A 140 -0.82 9.93 -2.48
N ALA A 141 -1.48 9.95 -1.31
CA ALA A 141 -1.36 11.01 -0.31
C ALA A 141 -0.31 10.69 0.78
N ASP A 142 0.52 9.67 0.58
CA ASP A 142 1.47 9.21 1.60
C ASP A 142 2.49 10.30 1.99
N LYS A 143 3.07 10.20 3.20
CA LYS A 143 4.08 11.18 3.66
C LYS A 143 5.46 10.94 3.05
N HIS A 144 5.72 9.75 2.52
CA HIS A 144 7.04 9.38 2.05
C HIS A 144 7.14 9.53 0.53
N ASP A 145 8.00 10.44 0.04
CA ASP A 145 8.08 10.77 -1.40
C ASP A 145 8.35 9.55 -2.31
N THR A 146 9.17 8.60 -1.88
CA THR A 146 9.39 7.37 -2.66
C THR A 146 8.11 6.56 -2.82
N HIS A 147 7.21 6.56 -1.84
CA HIS A 147 5.93 5.83 -1.89
C HIS A 147 5.03 6.48 -2.95
N VAL A 148 4.98 7.81 -2.97
CA VAL A 148 4.28 8.60 -4.00
C VAL A 148 4.86 8.32 -5.39
N GLY A 149 6.19 8.29 -5.54
CA GLY A 149 6.84 7.92 -6.81
C GLY A 149 6.45 6.53 -7.30
N VAL A 150 6.42 5.54 -6.41
CA VAL A 150 6.04 4.16 -6.75
C VAL A 150 4.57 4.03 -7.13
N VAL A 151 3.64 4.62 -6.38
CA VAL A 151 2.21 4.52 -6.75
C VAL A 151 1.93 5.22 -8.06
N VAL A 152 2.57 6.36 -8.35
CA VAL A 152 2.45 7.03 -9.65
C VAL A 152 2.97 6.12 -10.77
N ALA A 153 4.14 5.52 -10.62
CA ALA A 153 4.69 4.58 -11.60
C ALA A 153 3.78 3.34 -11.79
N ALA A 154 3.22 2.80 -10.70
CA ALA A 154 2.29 1.68 -10.73
C ALA A 154 0.99 2.03 -11.47
N LEU A 155 0.38 3.18 -11.19
CA LEU A 155 -0.82 3.66 -11.88
C LEU A 155 -0.56 3.87 -13.38
N GLN A 156 0.59 4.45 -13.74
CA GLN A 156 0.98 4.61 -15.14
C GLN A 156 1.18 3.26 -15.84
N ALA A 157 1.85 2.30 -15.17
CA ALA A 157 2.05 0.96 -15.69
C ALA A 157 0.72 0.23 -15.91
N LEU A 158 -0.20 0.31 -14.95
CA LEU A 158 -1.55 -0.24 -15.02
C LEU A 158 -2.37 0.37 -16.16
N ARG A 159 -2.34 1.70 -16.32
CA ARG A 159 -3.00 2.40 -17.43
C ARG A 159 -2.44 1.99 -18.80
N ALA A 160 -1.15 1.68 -18.87
CA ALA A 160 -0.48 1.25 -20.10
C ALA A 160 -0.79 -0.20 -20.51
N LEU A 161 -1.45 -0.99 -19.66
CA LEU A 161 -1.92 -2.33 -20.03
C LEU A 161 -3.16 -2.26 -20.93
N PRO A 162 -3.36 -3.25 -21.82
CA PRO A 162 -4.65 -3.45 -22.46
C PRO A 162 -5.77 -3.53 -21.42
N ARG A 163 -6.91 -2.89 -21.68
CA ARG A 163 -8.03 -2.83 -20.70
C ARG A 163 -8.44 -4.19 -20.14
N ALA A 164 -8.44 -5.23 -20.98
CA ALA A 164 -8.76 -6.61 -20.58
C ALA A 164 -7.72 -7.29 -19.66
N GLN A 165 -6.55 -6.68 -19.46
CA GLN A 165 -5.48 -7.18 -18.58
C GLN A 165 -5.34 -6.32 -17.32
N ARG A 166 -6.13 -5.26 -17.16
CA ARG A 166 -6.10 -4.43 -15.95
C ARG A 166 -6.80 -5.21 -14.81
N PRO A 167 -6.28 -5.13 -13.57
CA PRO A 167 -6.87 -5.82 -12.42
C PRO A 167 -8.28 -5.30 -12.14
N ALA A 168 -9.11 -6.14 -11.52
CA ALA A 168 -10.46 -5.77 -11.11
C ALA A 168 -10.45 -4.76 -9.96
N ARG A 169 -9.40 -4.77 -9.12
CA ARG A 169 -9.25 -3.90 -7.96
C ARG A 169 -7.83 -3.36 -7.84
N VAL A 170 -7.69 -2.08 -7.52
CA VAL A 170 -6.41 -1.42 -7.23
C VAL A 170 -6.57 -0.58 -5.98
N TRP A 171 -5.85 -0.94 -4.91
CA TRP A 171 -6.00 -0.33 -3.61
C TRP A 171 -4.72 0.38 -3.17
N GLY A 172 -4.84 1.69 -2.92
CA GLY A 172 -3.79 2.53 -2.35
C GLY A 172 -3.83 2.46 -0.83
N CYS A 173 -3.00 1.61 -0.26
CA CYS A 173 -2.98 1.25 1.15
C CYS A 173 -2.22 2.29 2.00
N GLU A 174 -2.59 2.39 3.26
CA GLU A 174 -1.90 3.26 4.21
C GLU A 174 -0.56 2.68 4.69
N ILE A 175 0.45 3.54 4.84
CA ILE A 175 1.70 3.26 5.57
C ILE A 175 2.10 4.49 6.40
N TRP A 176 2.74 5.51 5.82
CA TRP A 176 3.27 6.62 6.62
C TRP A 176 2.18 7.65 6.91
N ARG A 177 1.25 7.81 5.96
CA ARG A 177 0.00 8.53 6.21
C ARG A 177 -1.12 7.53 6.48
N ASN A 178 -1.75 7.66 7.65
CA ASN A 178 -3.00 6.98 7.95
C ASN A 178 -4.13 7.61 7.11
N LEU A 179 -5.13 6.82 6.73
CA LEU A 179 -6.24 7.23 5.88
C LEU A 179 -7.54 7.59 6.62
N ASP A 180 -7.51 7.80 7.94
CA ASP A 180 -8.65 8.20 8.77
C ASP A 180 -9.36 9.48 8.26
N TRP A 181 -8.60 10.39 7.64
CA TRP A 181 -9.12 11.61 7.00
C TRP A 181 -10.00 11.34 5.77
N LEU A 182 -9.94 10.15 5.15
CA LEU A 182 -10.83 9.82 4.04
C LEU A 182 -12.27 9.73 4.55
N PRO A 183 -13.27 10.22 3.80
CA PRO A 183 -14.66 9.91 4.10
C PRO A 183 -14.88 8.40 4.20
N ASP A 184 -15.65 7.92 5.20
CA ASP A 184 -15.80 6.48 5.43
C ASP A 184 -16.36 5.73 4.22
N ALA A 185 -17.27 6.36 3.46
CA ALA A 185 -17.84 5.81 2.24
C ALA A 185 -16.80 5.61 1.10
N GLU A 186 -15.67 6.31 1.16
CA GLU A 186 -14.57 6.24 0.19
C GLU A 186 -13.43 5.33 0.67
N LYS A 187 -13.51 4.81 1.90
CA LYS A 187 -12.50 3.90 2.46
C LYS A 187 -12.73 2.48 1.94
N VAL A 188 -11.66 1.87 1.44
CA VAL A 188 -11.56 0.41 1.39
C VAL A 188 -11.21 -0.08 2.80
N VAL A 189 -12.12 -0.80 3.42
CA VAL A 189 -11.93 -1.37 4.76
C VAL A 189 -11.51 -2.82 4.64
N MET A 190 -10.29 -3.13 5.09
CA MET A 190 -9.72 -4.47 5.01
C MET A 190 -9.63 -5.09 6.40
N ASP A 191 -10.45 -6.10 6.67
CA ASP A 191 -10.33 -6.91 7.88
C ASP A 191 -9.08 -7.79 7.82
N VAL A 192 -8.21 -7.62 8.82
CA VAL A 192 -6.97 -8.38 8.98
C VAL A 192 -6.85 -8.99 10.37
N SER A 193 -7.99 -9.27 11.01
CA SER A 193 -8.07 -9.83 12.37
C SER A 193 -7.51 -11.25 12.48
N ALA A 194 -7.55 -12.02 11.40
CA ALA A 194 -7.12 -13.41 11.41
C ALA A 194 -5.59 -13.57 11.37
N HIS A 195 -5.10 -14.72 11.86
CA HIS A 195 -3.68 -15.08 11.92
C HIS A 195 -2.77 -14.02 12.58
N PRO A 196 -3.03 -13.61 13.84
CA PRO A 196 -2.19 -12.62 14.54
C PRO A 196 -0.73 -13.06 14.68
N ASN A 197 -0.48 -14.37 14.78
CA ASN A 197 0.88 -14.93 14.82
C ASN A 197 1.64 -14.70 13.49
N LEU A 198 0.94 -14.81 12.35
CA LEU A 198 1.51 -14.52 11.04
C LEU A 198 1.81 -13.03 10.91
N ALA A 199 0.87 -12.17 11.32
CA ALA A 199 1.07 -10.72 11.33
C ALA A 199 2.30 -10.33 12.17
N ALA A 200 2.46 -10.91 13.36
CA ALA A 200 3.62 -10.67 14.21
C ALA A 200 4.93 -11.16 13.57
N ALA A 201 4.93 -12.35 12.97
CA ALA A 201 6.12 -12.90 12.30
C ALA A 201 6.55 -12.05 11.10
N LEU A 202 5.61 -11.67 10.23
CA LEU A 202 5.88 -10.83 9.06
C LEU A 202 6.34 -9.42 9.45
N ASN A 203 5.76 -8.85 10.51
CA ASN A 203 6.19 -7.55 10.99
C ASN A 203 7.56 -7.59 11.67
N GLY A 204 7.93 -8.72 12.27
CA GLY A 204 9.16 -8.89 13.04
C GLY A 204 10.38 -9.34 12.23
N VAL A 205 10.20 -9.85 11.00
CA VAL A 205 11.29 -10.41 10.19
C VAL A 205 12.30 -9.34 9.72
N PHE A 206 11.88 -8.08 9.67
CA PHE A 206 12.70 -6.93 9.26
C PHE A 206 13.49 -6.37 10.44
N ASP A 207 14.36 -7.18 11.05
CA ASP A 207 15.17 -6.79 12.23
C ASP A 207 15.93 -5.48 11.97
N SER A 208 16.48 -5.33 10.77
CA SER A 208 17.19 -4.12 10.37
C SER A 208 16.37 -2.84 10.41
N GLN A 209 15.04 -2.96 10.33
CA GLN A 209 14.12 -1.83 10.39
C GLN A 209 13.58 -1.58 11.81
N ILE A 210 13.60 -2.58 12.70
CA ILE A 210 12.97 -2.49 14.04
C ILE A 210 13.95 -2.47 15.22
N ALA A 211 15.16 -3.05 15.07
CA ALA A 211 16.20 -3.07 16.10
C ALA A 211 16.75 -1.66 16.39
N GLY A 212 16.54 -0.73 15.46
CA GLY A 212 17.15 0.58 15.42
C GLY A 212 16.44 1.71 16.18
N GLY A 213 15.36 1.44 16.90
CA GLY A 213 14.62 2.42 17.69
C GLY A 213 13.29 2.87 17.09
N LYS A 214 13.00 2.56 15.82
CA LYS A 214 11.64 2.66 15.27
C LYS A 214 10.99 1.29 15.31
N ARG A 215 10.07 1.08 16.25
CA ARG A 215 9.32 -0.18 16.40
C ARG A 215 8.15 -0.23 15.41
N TYR A 216 8.48 -0.32 14.11
CA TYR A 216 7.47 -0.42 13.04
C TYR A 216 6.56 -1.63 13.22
N ASP A 217 7.08 -2.72 13.78
CA ASP A 217 6.33 -3.91 14.14
C ASP A 217 5.17 -3.61 15.10
N VAL A 218 5.45 -2.88 16.18
CA VAL A 218 4.46 -2.48 17.19
C VAL A 218 3.55 -1.38 16.65
N ALA A 219 4.11 -0.38 15.96
CA ALA A 219 3.35 0.73 15.42
C ALA A 219 2.33 0.28 14.37
N THR A 220 2.70 -0.70 13.53
CA THR A 220 1.80 -1.27 12.52
C THR A 220 0.64 -2.01 13.17
N GLN A 221 0.91 -2.85 14.18
CA GLN A 221 -0.15 -3.54 14.93
C GLN A 221 -1.07 -2.56 15.67
N GLY A 222 -0.47 -1.58 16.36
CA GLY A 222 -1.21 -0.55 17.08
C GLY A 222 -2.09 0.28 16.15
N ARG A 223 -1.62 0.59 14.93
CA ARG A 223 -2.45 1.25 13.92
C ARG A 223 -3.64 0.39 13.52
N ARG A 224 -3.44 -0.90 13.22
CA ARG A 224 -4.53 -1.77 12.80
C ARG A 224 -5.62 -1.90 13.87
N GLN A 225 -5.21 -2.00 15.13
CA GLN A 225 -6.13 -2.02 16.28
C GLN A 225 -6.84 -0.68 16.45
N ALA A 226 -6.12 0.44 16.35
CA ALA A 226 -6.69 1.78 16.44
C ALA A 226 -7.73 2.01 15.33
N ASN A 227 -7.41 1.64 14.09
CA ASN A 227 -8.36 1.71 12.98
C ASN A 227 -9.62 0.90 13.29
N ALA A 228 -9.49 -0.35 13.75
CA ALA A 228 -10.64 -1.17 14.13
C ALA A 228 -11.52 -0.50 15.20
N THR A 229 -10.89 -0.01 16.28
CA THR A 229 -11.58 0.56 17.44
C THR A 229 -12.24 1.90 17.14
N PHE A 230 -11.64 2.73 16.28
CA PHE A 230 -12.11 4.09 16.01
C PHE A 230 -12.92 4.24 14.72
N PHE A 231 -13.12 3.15 13.95
CA PHE A 231 -13.79 3.22 12.65
C PHE A 231 -15.28 3.60 12.77
N GLU A 232 -16.05 2.94 13.65
CA GLU A 232 -17.46 3.27 13.87
C GLU A 232 -17.75 3.64 15.33
N SER A 233 -18.26 4.84 15.57
CA SER A 233 -18.46 5.38 16.93
C SER A 233 -19.62 4.77 17.72
N HIS A 234 -20.47 3.96 17.08
CA HIS A 234 -21.74 3.48 17.67
C HIS A 234 -22.03 1.99 17.43
N ALA A 235 -21.16 1.27 16.72
CA ALA A 235 -21.28 -0.17 16.51
C ALA A 235 -20.25 -0.93 17.36
N THR A 236 -20.57 -2.17 17.72
CA THR A 236 -19.57 -3.09 18.30
C THR A 236 -18.69 -3.65 17.20
N ASP A 237 -17.38 -3.59 17.39
CA ASP A 237 -16.38 -4.03 16.41
C ASP A 237 -16.59 -5.49 15.98
N GLN A 238 -16.84 -5.70 14.68
CA GLN A 238 -16.84 -7.04 14.06
C GLN A 238 -15.41 -7.50 13.72
N ALA A 239 -14.48 -6.57 13.57
CA ALA A 239 -13.08 -6.79 13.28
C ALA A 239 -12.21 -6.24 14.43
N THR A 240 -11.17 -6.96 14.81
CA THR A 240 -10.21 -6.52 15.85
C THR A 240 -9.00 -5.79 15.27
N GLN A 241 -8.80 -5.87 13.95
CA GLN A 241 -7.72 -5.20 13.23
C GLN A 241 -8.18 -4.82 11.82
N LEU A 242 -8.01 -3.55 11.45
CA LEU A 242 -8.35 -3.02 10.13
C LEU A 242 -7.15 -2.34 9.47
N ILE A 243 -7.00 -2.52 8.16
CA ILE A 243 -6.17 -1.66 7.31
C ILE A 243 -7.11 -0.84 6.44
N PHE A 244 -6.83 0.45 6.29
CA PHE A 244 -7.54 1.30 5.34
C PHE A 244 -6.80 1.41 4.00
N GLY A 245 -7.58 1.51 2.93
CA GLY A 245 -7.11 1.81 1.59
C GLY A 245 -7.98 2.86 0.90
N MET A 246 -7.42 3.48 -0.12
CA MET A 246 -8.12 4.30 -1.11
C MET A 246 -8.39 3.44 -2.35
N ASP A 247 -9.62 3.44 -2.86
CA ASP A 247 -9.92 2.74 -4.11
C ASP A 247 -9.37 3.52 -5.31
N LEU A 248 -8.27 3.02 -5.89
CA LEU A 248 -7.64 3.59 -7.07
C LEU A 248 -8.13 2.96 -8.37
N THR A 249 -9.03 1.96 -8.30
CA THR A 249 -9.59 1.27 -9.46
C THR A 249 -10.18 2.24 -10.50
N PRO A 250 -10.93 3.29 -10.12
CA PRO A 250 -11.47 4.23 -11.10
C PRO A 250 -10.38 4.97 -11.89
N LEU A 251 -9.23 5.25 -11.28
CA LEU A 251 -8.09 5.87 -11.97
C LEU A 251 -7.46 4.92 -13.00
N VAL A 252 -7.52 3.61 -12.78
CA VAL A 252 -6.96 2.62 -13.70
C VAL A 252 -7.95 2.23 -14.80
N ALA A 253 -9.25 2.18 -14.49
CA ALA A 253 -10.30 1.89 -15.46
C ALA A 253 -10.43 2.99 -16.52
N ASP A 254 -10.32 4.25 -16.10
CA ASP A 254 -10.40 5.43 -16.96
C ASP A 254 -9.08 6.21 -16.94
N GLU A 255 -8.25 5.98 -17.97
CA GLU A 255 -6.95 6.65 -18.11
C GLU A 255 -7.03 8.18 -18.25
N THR A 256 -8.21 8.73 -18.56
CA THR A 256 -8.40 10.19 -18.71
C THR A 256 -8.59 10.92 -17.39
N ARG A 257 -8.89 10.19 -16.29
CA ARG A 257 -9.02 10.79 -14.96
C ARG A 257 -7.68 11.33 -14.48
N ASP A 258 -7.71 12.56 -14.00
CA ASP A 258 -6.53 13.16 -13.40
C ASP A 258 -6.31 12.62 -11.97
N ILE A 259 -5.08 12.18 -11.70
CA ILE A 259 -4.71 11.58 -10.41
C ILE A 259 -4.72 12.65 -9.32
N VAL A 260 -4.23 13.85 -9.65
CA VAL A 260 -4.15 14.96 -8.68
C VAL A 260 -5.55 15.37 -8.26
N ALA A 261 -6.43 15.67 -9.23
CA ALA A 261 -7.81 16.07 -8.99
C ALA A 261 -8.61 15.03 -8.20
N HIS A 262 -8.38 13.73 -8.44
CA HIS A 262 -9.02 12.66 -7.66
C HIS A 262 -8.64 12.73 -6.19
N VAL A 263 -7.34 12.83 -5.89
CA VAL A 263 -6.84 12.84 -4.50
C VAL A 263 -7.18 14.15 -3.80
N THR A 264 -7.01 15.29 -4.46
CA THR A 264 -7.36 16.59 -3.87
C THR A 264 -8.87 16.75 -3.69
N GLY A 265 -9.68 16.15 -4.56
CA GLY A 265 -11.13 16.10 -4.39
C GLY A 265 -11.55 15.40 -3.09
N LEU A 266 -10.88 14.31 -2.70
CA LEU A 266 -11.13 13.64 -1.41
C LEU A 266 -10.74 14.52 -0.22
N ILE A 267 -9.66 15.30 -0.35
CA ILE A 267 -9.24 16.27 0.68
C ILE A 267 -10.27 17.39 0.80
N ASP A 268 -10.80 17.88 -0.32
CA ASP A 268 -11.84 18.91 -0.33
C ASP A 268 -13.15 18.39 0.28
N GLN A 269 -13.51 17.13 0.05
CA GLN A 269 -14.65 16.49 0.71
C GLN A 269 -14.45 16.44 2.24
N PHE A 270 -13.28 16.01 2.71
CA PHE A 270 -12.97 16.03 4.15
C PHE A 270 -13.04 17.44 4.73
N ARG A 271 -12.50 18.43 4.02
CA ARG A 271 -12.57 19.85 4.40
C ARG A 271 -14.02 20.32 4.54
N GLU A 272 -14.88 20.02 3.58
CA GLU A 272 -16.28 20.42 3.61
C GLU A 272 -17.07 19.68 4.68
N ASP A 273 -16.80 18.40 4.95
CA ASP A 273 -17.41 17.64 6.07
C ASP A 273 -17.11 18.31 7.42
N VAL A 274 -15.83 18.60 7.68
CA VAL A 274 -15.39 19.31 8.90
C VAL A 274 -16.10 20.66 9.02
N LYS A 275 -16.11 21.44 7.94
CA LYS A 275 -16.76 22.76 7.90
C LYS A 275 -18.25 22.64 8.18
N GLN A 276 -18.96 21.71 7.54
CA GLN A 276 -20.40 21.51 7.74
C GLN A 276 -20.71 21.11 9.19
N LYS A 277 -19.96 20.14 9.75
CA LYS A 277 -20.12 19.69 11.15
C LYS A 277 -19.93 20.86 12.12
N LEU A 278 -18.88 21.66 11.94
CA LEU A 278 -18.60 22.83 12.79
C LEU A 278 -19.65 23.93 12.63
N THR A 279 -19.98 24.35 11.41
CA THR A 279 -20.98 25.40 11.16
C THR A 279 -22.35 25.04 11.76
N LYS A 280 -22.75 23.76 11.66
CA LYS A 280 -23.99 23.26 12.28
C LYS A 280 -23.98 23.43 13.80
N ARG A 281 -22.86 23.18 14.49
CA ARG A 281 -22.74 23.35 15.94
C ARG A 281 -22.60 24.79 16.39
N LEU A 282 -22.05 25.65 15.53
CA LEU A 282 -21.93 27.10 15.77
C LEU A 282 -23.22 27.88 15.43
N GLY A 283 -24.31 27.21 15.06
CA GLY A 283 -25.60 27.85 14.79
C GLY A 283 -25.72 28.52 13.42
N GLY A 284 -24.73 28.38 12.53
CA GLY A 284 -24.70 28.99 11.20
C GLY A 284 -25.68 28.39 10.17
N GLY A 285 -26.60 27.52 10.61
CA GLY A 285 -27.57 26.82 9.76
C GLY A 285 -29.04 27.18 9.99
N SER A 286 -29.37 28.12 10.89
CA SER A 286 -30.76 28.53 11.12
C SER A 286 -30.88 30.01 11.50
N SER A 287 -30.90 30.89 10.50
CA SER A 287 -31.44 32.25 10.65
C SER A 287 -32.14 32.73 9.38
N ARG A 288 -33.02 31.91 8.80
CA ARG A 288 -34.14 32.40 7.97
C ARG A 288 -35.37 31.53 8.16
N LEU A 289 -36.12 31.80 9.22
CA LEU A 289 -37.57 31.59 9.24
C LEU A 289 -38.22 32.85 9.84
N ALA A 290 -39.08 33.41 9.00
CA ALA A 290 -39.92 34.60 9.08
C ALA A 290 -40.40 35.11 10.45
N ALA A 291 -40.47 36.44 10.56
CA ALA A 291 -41.76 37.14 10.55
C ALA A 291 -41.59 38.58 10.00
N PRO A 292 -42.34 39.01 8.96
CA PRO A 292 -42.74 40.40 8.85
C PRO A 292 -43.90 40.60 9.83
N ASP A 293 -43.66 41.27 10.95
CA ASP A 293 -44.76 41.72 11.79
C ASP A 293 -45.46 42.88 11.09
N THR A 294 -46.61 42.54 10.52
CA THR A 294 -47.60 43.46 10.01
C THR A 294 -48.34 44.10 11.19
N GLY A 295 -47.96 45.33 11.52
CA GLY A 295 -48.86 46.41 11.95
C GLY A 295 -49.69 46.22 13.23
N ARG A 296 -49.45 47.12 14.19
CA ARG A 296 -50.44 48.12 14.65
C ARG A 296 -49.74 49.25 15.39
#